data_AF-A0A6M0AI73-F1
#
_entry.id   AF-A0A6M0AI73-F1
#
_cell.length_a   1.000
_cell.length_b   1.000
_cell.length_c   1.000
_cell.angle_alpha   90.00
_cell.angle_beta   90.00
_cell.angle_gamma   90.00
#
_symmetry.space_group_name_H-M   'P 1'
#
loop_
_entity.id
_entity.type
_entity.pdbx_description
1 polymer ?
#
loop_
_entity_poly.entity_id
_entity_poly.type
_entity_poly.pdbx_seq_one_letter_code
_entity_poly.pdbx_strand_id
1 'polypeptide(L)'
;YSNNDQGILADVELLQDITQATRAAVSAMVQAQIDSDGRVSTVSKLNFLNLGKKEPWVEALHNVGYTNVDSDAIKPLFDYLEFCLEQIVADNELGAMLQALDGEYVLPGPGGDPIRNPDVLPTGKNIHALDPQSIPTLAAVKSAKIVVDRLLARQKRDNDGAWPETIACVLWGTDNIKTYGESLAQILWMVGVKPVPDALGRVNKLELIPLEELGRPRIDVVVNCSGVFRDLFINQMNLLDQGVKMAAEADEPLEMNFVRKHSLQQAQEMGINLRQAATRVFSNASGSYASNVNLAVENSTWEEEAELQNMYLSRKSFAFSSDNPGTMEQSQKIFESALKTADVTFQNLDSSEISLTDVSHYFDSDPTKVVANLRNDGKKPTAYIADTTTANAQVRTLSETVRLDARTKLLNPKWYEGMLNHGYEGVRELSKRLVNTMGWSATADAVDNWVYEDVNTTFIQDEEMRQRLMNLNPNSFRKVVSTLLEVNGRGYWETSESNLQLLRELYQEVEDRIEGIE
;
A
#
# COMPACT_ATOMS: atom_id res chain seq x y z
N TYR A 1 -11.17 7.32 18.35
CA TYR A 1 -10.54 6.20 17.62
C TYR A 1 -10.16 5.02 18.50
N SER A 2 -9.28 5.14 19.52
CA SER A 2 -8.89 3.98 20.35
C SER A 2 -10.06 3.17 20.93
N ASN A 3 -11.04 3.84 21.56
CA ASN A 3 -12.22 3.18 22.11
C ASN A 3 -13.17 2.63 21.03
N ASN A 4 -13.27 3.33 19.89
CA ASN A 4 -14.00 2.86 18.72
C ASN A 4 -13.38 1.55 18.18
N ASP A 5 -12.05 1.49 18.08
CA ASP A 5 -11.32 0.31 17.61
C ASP A 5 -11.48 -0.88 18.60
N GLN A 6 -11.77 -0.61 19.88
CA GLN A 6 -12.12 -1.61 20.89
C GLN A 6 -13.62 -2.00 20.88
N GLY A 7 -14.43 -1.39 20.02
CA GLY A 7 -15.86 -1.67 19.94
C GLY A 7 -16.70 -1.11 21.08
N ILE A 8 -16.23 -0.07 21.79
CA ILE A 8 -17.01 0.60 22.84
C ILE A 8 -18.16 1.36 22.16
N LEU A 9 -19.38 0.82 22.28
CA LEU A 9 -20.56 1.26 21.51
C LEU A 9 -20.76 2.79 21.51
N ALA A 10 -20.72 3.42 22.68
CA ALA A 10 -20.91 4.87 22.79
C ALA A 10 -19.88 5.69 21.98
N ASP A 11 -18.63 5.24 21.93
CA ASP A 11 -17.57 5.90 21.17
C ASP A 11 -17.64 5.59 19.67
N VAL A 12 -18.18 4.42 19.30
CA VAL A 12 -18.49 4.05 17.91
C VAL A 12 -19.62 4.92 17.38
N GLU A 13 -20.72 5.04 18.14
CA GLU A 13 -21.86 5.89 17.82
C GLU A 13 -21.44 7.36 17.71
N LEU A 14 -20.67 7.86 18.67
CA LEU A 14 -20.14 9.23 18.63
C LEU A 14 -19.29 9.50 17.38
N LEU A 15 -18.39 8.58 17.01
CA LEU A 15 -17.58 8.73 15.80
C LEU A 15 -18.46 8.74 14.53
N GLN A 16 -19.48 7.89 14.50
CA GLN A 16 -20.43 7.83 13.40
C GLN A 16 -21.23 9.14 13.27
N ASP A 17 -21.71 9.70 14.38
CA ASP A 17 -22.45 10.96 14.42
C ASP A 17 -21.58 12.13 13.94
N ILE A 18 -20.33 12.21 14.42
CA ILE A 18 -19.36 13.22 13.96
C ILE A 18 -19.11 13.08 12.46
N THR A 19 -18.98 11.84 11.96
CA THR A 19 -18.75 11.57 10.53
C THR A 19 -19.95 12.00 9.68
N GLN A 20 -21.17 11.69 10.12
CA GLN A 20 -22.40 12.10 9.43
C GLN A 20 -22.58 13.61 9.43
N ALA A 21 -22.34 14.27 10.57
CA ALA A 21 -22.41 15.72 10.68
C ALA A 21 -21.40 16.42 9.77
N THR A 22 -20.15 15.92 9.74
CA THR A 22 -19.11 16.43 8.85
C THR A 22 -19.50 16.26 7.39
N ARG A 23 -20.03 15.08 7.00
CA ARG A 23 -20.51 14.85 5.63
C ARG A 23 -21.66 15.78 5.26
N ALA A 24 -22.61 16.02 6.15
CA ALA A 24 -23.72 16.94 5.91
C ALA A 24 -23.21 18.37 5.68
N ALA A 25 -22.28 18.83 6.53
CA ALA A 25 -21.69 20.16 6.45
C ALA A 25 -20.90 20.37 5.14
N VAL A 26 -20.02 19.42 4.79
CA VAL A 26 -19.24 19.44 3.54
C VAL A 26 -20.16 19.35 2.32
N SER A 27 -21.19 18.49 2.37
CA SER A 27 -22.16 18.38 1.26
C SER A 27 -22.92 19.69 1.07
N ALA A 28 -23.34 20.36 2.14
CA ALA A 28 -24.01 21.65 2.05
C ALA A 28 -23.11 22.74 1.43
N MET A 29 -21.82 22.74 1.76
CA MET A 29 -20.83 23.61 1.11
C MET A 29 -20.75 23.35 -0.40
N VAL A 30 -20.61 22.08 -0.82
CA VAL A 30 -20.54 21.73 -2.25
C VAL A 30 -21.83 22.08 -2.97
N GLN A 31 -23.00 21.75 -2.41
CA GLN A 31 -24.31 22.03 -3.02
C GLN A 31 -24.57 23.53 -3.22
N ALA A 32 -24.05 24.38 -2.33
CA ALA A 32 -24.13 25.83 -2.48
C ALA A 32 -23.32 26.38 -3.68
N GLN A 33 -22.39 25.57 -4.22
CA GLN A 33 -21.49 25.93 -5.32
C GLN A 33 -21.87 25.25 -6.65
N ILE A 34 -22.92 24.41 -6.66
CA ILE A 34 -23.41 23.71 -7.85
C ILE A 34 -24.34 24.62 -8.66
N ASP A 35 -24.17 24.62 -9.98
CA ASP A 35 -25.05 25.30 -10.94
C ASP A 35 -26.32 24.47 -11.28
N SER A 36 -27.18 25.01 -12.16
CA SER A 36 -28.42 24.34 -12.56
C SER A 36 -28.21 23.00 -13.27
N ASP A 37 -27.01 22.75 -13.81
CA ASP A 37 -26.65 21.54 -14.53
C ASP A 37 -25.96 20.51 -13.62
N GLY A 38 -25.87 20.78 -12.32
CA GLY A 38 -25.24 19.88 -11.36
C GLY A 38 -23.71 20.01 -11.31
N ARG A 39 -23.12 21.03 -11.94
CA ARG A 39 -21.66 21.23 -12.02
C ARG A 39 -21.21 22.31 -11.05
N VAL A 40 -20.05 22.11 -10.44
CA VAL A 40 -19.37 23.18 -9.70
C VAL A 40 -18.68 24.08 -10.74
N SER A 41 -19.32 25.19 -11.10
CA SER A 41 -18.79 26.06 -12.18
C SER A 41 -17.55 26.84 -11.70
N THR A 42 -16.52 26.94 -12.55
CA THR A 42 -15.37 27.84 -12.37
C THR A 42 -15.75 29.33 -12.43
N VAL A 43 -17.00 29.65 -12.78
CA VAL A 43 -17.47 30.99 -13.18
C VAL A 43 -18.17 31.74 -12.03
N SER A 44 -18.36 31.14 -10.84
CA SER A 44 -19.03 31.81 -9.71
C SER A 44 -18.14 32.81 -8.93
N LYS A 45 -17.00 33.26 -9.48
CA LYS A 45 -16.17 34.34 -8.88
C LYS A 45 -16.86 35.72 -8.85
N LEU A 46 -18.11 35.83 -9.32
CA LEU A 46 -18.91 37.06 -9.32
C LEU A 46 -19.91 37.18 -8.16
N ASN A 47 -19.69 36.49 -7.03
CA ASN A 47 -20.43 36.72 -5.77
C ASN A 47 -19.69 37.59 -4.75
N PHE A 48 -18.78 38.46 -5.20
CA PHE A 48 -18.08 39.46 -4.36
C PHE A 48 -19.00 40.56 -3.79
N LEU A 49 -20.30 40.53 -4.08
CA LEU A 49 -21.32 41.49 -3.61
C LEU A 49 -22.39 40.90 -2.68
N ASN A 50 -22.30 39.63 -2.28
CA ASN A 50 -23.28 39.04 -1.36
C ASN A 50 -22.95 39.38 0.11
N LEU A 51 -23.28 40.62 0.51
CA LEU A 51 -23.56 40.95 1.90
C LEU A 51 -24.72 40.08 2.39
N GLY A 52 -24.41 39.03 3.17
CA GLY A 52 -25.39 38.17 3.84
C GLY A 52 -25.24 36.66 3.58
N LYS A 53 -24.03 36.14 3.37
CA LYS A 53 -23.81 34.68 3.27
C LYS A 53 -24.32 34.00 4.54
N LYS A 54 -25.42 33.24 4.41
CA LYS A 54 -25.67 32.10 5.30
C LYS A 54 -24.50 31.14 5.13
N GLU A 55 -23.90 30.70 6.22
CA GLU A 55 -22.88 29.66 6.22
C GLU A 55 -23.62 28.31 6.09
N PRO A 56 -23.72 27.73 4.87
CA PRO A 56 -24.59 26.57 4.65
C PRO A 56 -24.15 25.36 5.47
N TRP A 57 -22.86 25.26 5.80
CA TRP A 57 -22.31 24.24 6.68
C TRP A 57 -22.74 24.42 8.14
N VAL A 58 -22.86 25.65 8.66
CA VAL A 58 -23.36 25.89 10.03
C VAL A 58 -24.85 25.57 10.10
N GLU A 59 -25.63 25.98 9.11
CA GLU A 59 -27.05 25.61 9.01
C GLU A 59 -27.22 24.09 8.94
N ALA A 60 -26.39 23.40 8.15
CA ALA A 60 -26.40 21.94 8.07
C ALA A 60 -26.06 21.28 9.42
N LEU A 61 -25.04 21.77 10.14
CA LEU A 61 -24.67 21.29 11.47
C LEU A 61 -25.80 21.49 12.48
N HIS A 62 -26.46 22.65 12.46
CA HIS A 62 -27.62 22.93 13.29
C HIS A 62 -28.76 21.94 13.01
N ASN A 63 -29.03 21.66 11.73
CA ASN A 63 -30.09 20.73 11.30
C ASN A 63 -29.82 19.28 11.73
N VAL A 64 -28.56 18.87 11.87
CA VAL A 64 -28.19 17.54 12.38
C VAL A 64 -27.97 17.50 13.91
N GLY A 65 -28.39 18.56 14.62
CA GLY A 65 -28.42 18.59 16.09
C GLY A 65 -27.25 19.28 16.78
N TYR A 66 -26.24 19.74 16.04
CA TYR A 66 -25.09 20.47 16.58
C TYR A 66 -25.39 21.97 16.57
N THR A 67 -26.06 22.49 17.61
CA THR A 67 -26.53 23.89 17.67
C THR A 67 -25.55 24.87 18.30
N ASN A 68 -24.50 24.37 18.95
CA ASN A 68 -23.45 25.17 19.58
C ASN A 68 -22.16 25.11 18.75
N VAL A 69 -22.21 25.61 17.52
CA VAL A 69 -21.06 25.64 16.60
C VAL A 69 -20.35 26.98 16.72
N ASP A 70 -19.04 26.94 16.98
CA ASP A 70 -18.18 28.11 16.87
C ASP A 70 -17.86 28.37 15.40
N SER A 71 -18.57 29.34 14.81
CA SER A 71 -18.42 29.72 13.39
C SER A 71 -17.03 30.26 13.08
N ASP A 72 -16.44 31.03 13.99
CA ASP A 72 -15.10 31.60 13.80
C ASP A 72 -14.02 30.50 13.81
N ALA A 73 -14.17 29.49 14.67
CA ALA A 73 -13.23 28.37 14.75
C ALA A 73 -13.30 27.43 13.53
N ILE A 74 -14.48 27.22 12.95
CA ILE A 74 -14.66 26.29 11.81
C ILE A 74 -14.43 26.97 10.46
N LYS A 75 -14.51 28.29 10.39
CA LYS A 75 -14.37 29.04 9.14
C LYS A 75 -13.06 28.77 8.38
N PRO A 76 -11.86 28.75 9.00
CA PRO A 76 -10.62 28.46 8.27
C PRO A 76 -10.62 27.07 7.60
N LEU A 77 -11.31 26.09 8.20
CA LEU A 77 -11.46 24.75 7.61
C LEU A 77 -12.31 24.84 6.33
N PHE A 78 -13.45 25.52 6.37
CA PHE A 78 -14.32 25.64 5.20
C PHE A 78 -13.72 26.52 4.10
N ASP A 79 -13.00 27.59 4.46
CA ASP A 79 -12.23 28.38 3.48
C ASP A 79 -11.19 27.49 2.76
N TYR A 80 -10.51 26.60 3.49
CA TYR A 80 -9.57 25.64 2.91
C TYR A 80 -10.27 24.56 2.05
N LEU A 81 -11.44 24.07 2.47
CA LEU A 81 -12.22 23.11 1.69
C LEU A 81 -12.78 23.72 0.40
N GLU A 82 -13.23 24.98 0.43
CA GLU A 82 -13.63 25.73 -0.76
C GLU A 82 -12.45 25.91 -1.73
N PHE A 83 -11.27 26.27 -1.21
CA PHE A 83 -10.04 26.33 -2.04
C PHE A 83 -9.72 24.97 -2.68
N CYS A 84 -9.76 23.88 -1.91
CA CYS A 84 -9.53 22.53 -2.43
C CYS A 84 -10.56 22.17 -3.50
N LEU A 85 -11.84 22.51 -3.31
CA LEU A 85 -12.89 22.27 -4.28
C LEU A 85 -12.59 22.98 -5.62
N GLU A 86 -12.12 24.23 -5.57
CA GLU A 86 -11.69 24.96 -6.78
C GLU A 86 -10.56 24.21 -7.51
N GLN A 87 -9.60 23.63 -6.78
CA GLN A 87 -8.49 22.90 -7.40
C GLN A 87 -8.93 21.52 -7.96
N ILE A 88 -9.90 20.86 -7.31
CA ILE A 88 -10.44 19.55 -7.73
C ILE A 88 -11.15 19.65 -9.08
N VAL A 89 -11.88 20.74 -9.30
CA VAL A 89 -12.74 20.92 -10.50
C VAL A 89 -12.05 21.69 -11.62
N ALA A 90 -10.77 22.03 -11.45
CA ALA A 90 -9.98 22.70 -12.47
C ALA A 90 -9.73 21.78 -13.68
N ASP A 91 -9.77 22.34 -14.89
CA ASP A 91 -9.61 21.62 -16.15
C ASP A 91 -8.34 22.11 -16.88
N ASN A 92 -7.19 21.59 -16.45
CA ASN A 92 -5.88 22.08 -16.90
C ASN A 92 -5.11 21.05 -17.76
N GLU A 93 -5.54 19.79 -17.80
CA GLU A 93 -4.74 18.68 -18.35
C GLU A 93 -4.46 18.84 -19.85
N LEU A 94 -5.51 19.10 -20.65
CA LEU A 94 -5.35 19.30 -22.09
C LEU A 94 -4.56 20.58 -22.39
N GLY A 95 -4.77 21.63 -21.62
CA GLY A 95 -4.03 22.89 -21.75
C GLY A 95 -2.53 22.69 -21.51
N ALA A 96 -2.15 21.94 -20.48
CA ALA A 96 -0.76 21.62 -20.19
C ALA A 96 -0.10 20.76 -21.28
N MET A 97 -0.85 19.83 -21.87
CA MET A 97 -0.36 19.05 -23.02
C MET A 97 -0.08 19.94 -24.23
N LEU A 98 -0.95 20.91 -24.52
CA LEU A 98 -0.73 21.87 -25.61
C LEU A 98 0.51 22.73 -25.37
N GLN A 99 0.69 23.25 -24.15
CA GLN A 99 1.89 23.98 -23.76
C GLN A 99 3.16 23.16 -24.01
N ALA A 100 3.16 21.88 -23.63
CA ALA A 100 4.30 20.99 -23.87
C ALA A 100 4.59 20.80 -25.37
N LEU A 101 3.56 20.62 -26.19
CA LEU A 101 3.68 20.44 -27.64
C LEU A 101 4.17 21.71 -28.35
N ASP A 102 3.83 22.88 -27.82
CA ASP A 102 4.31 24.19 -28.30
C ASP A 102 5.73 24.51 -27.80
N GLY A 103 6.35 23.62 -27.02
CA GLY A 103 7.69 23.82 -26.45
C GLY A 103 7.73 24.86 -25.33
N GLU A 104 6.60 25.12 -24.69
CA GLU A 104 6.48 26.04 -23.56
C GLU A 104 6.82 25.36 -22.22
N TYR A 105 6.96 26.18 -21.17
CA TYR A 105 7.26 25.71 -19.82
C TYR A 105 5.99 25.25 -19.09
N VAL A 106 5.80 23.93 -19.00
CA VAL A 106 4.75 23.35 -18.15
C VAL A 106 5.12 23.51 -16.68
N LEU A 107 4.22 24.08 -15.89
CA LEU A 107 4.46 24.36 -14.48
C LEU A 107 4.72 23.08 -13.68
N PRO A 108 5.75 23.04 -12.81
CA PRO A 108 6.01 21.91 -11.95
C PRO A 108 5.06 21.88 -10.74
N GLY A 109 4.87 20.70 -10.17
CA GLY A 109 4.13 20.53 -8.92
C GLY A 109 4.44 19.20 -8.22
N PRO A 110 4.09 19.06 -6.93
CA PRO A 110 4.28 17.79 -6.24
C PRO A 110 3.32 16.72 -6.79
N GLY A 111 3.85 15.53 -7.06
CA GLY A 111 3.02 14.33 -7.19
C GLY A 111 2.71 13.74 -5.81
N GLY A 112 1.57 13.08 -5.65
CA GLY A 112 1.21 12.46 -4.39
C GLY A 112 -0.27 12.10 -4.27
N ASP A 113 -0.72 11.95 -3.02
CA ASP A 113 -2.13 11.71 -2.68
C ASP A 113 -2.83 13.07 -2.46
N PRO A 114 -3.88 13.40 -3.23
CA PRO A 114 -4.56 14.70 -3.14
C PRO A 114 -5.38 14.89 -1.86
N ILE A 115 -5.72 13.80 -1.14
CA ILE A 115 -6.44 13.88 0.13
C ILE A 115 -5.46 14.26 1.25
N ARG A 116 -4.25 13.68 1.25
CA ARG A 116 -3.20 13.99 2.22
C ARG A 116 -2.52 15.32 1.93
N ASN A 117 -2.27 15.62 0.66
CA ASN A 117 -1.61 16.84 0.21
C ASN A 117 -2.39 17.49 -0.95
N PRO A 118 -3.32 18.41 -0.66
CA PRO A 118 -4.06 19.12 -1.69
C PRO A 118 -3.22 19.98 -2.65
N ASP A 119 -1.95 20.30 -2.33
CA ASP A 119 -1.05 21.03 -3.25
C ASP A 119 -0.69 20.21 -4.51
N VAL A 120 -0.99 18.90 -4.50
CA VAL A 120 -0.94 18.04 -5.71
C VAL A 120 -1.92 18.53 -6.77
N LEU A 121 -2.99 19.22 -6.35
CA LEU A 121 -3.98 19.81 -7.23
C LEU A 121 -3.59 21.25 -7.63
N PRO A 122 -4.11 21.77 -8.77
CA PRO A 122 -4.82 21.04 -9.81
C PRO A 122 -3.88 20.14 -10.62
N THR A 123 -4.44 19.21 -11.39
CA THR A 123 -3.70 18.39 -12.35
C THR A 123 -3.24 19.24 -13.56
N GLY A 124 -2.57 18.63 -14.55
CA GLY A 124 -1.96 19.37 -15.66
C GLY A 124 -0.65 20.08 -15.27
N LYS A 125 0.12 19.53 -14.34
CA LYS A 125 1.46 19.99 -13.95
C LYS A 125 2.52 18.94 -14.29
N ASN A 126 3.76 19.37 -14.47
CA ASN A 126 4.90 18.47 -14.57
C ASN A 126 5.29 17.99 -13.17
N ILE A 127 4.77 16.82 -12.77
CA ILE A 127 4.89 16.33 -11.41
C ILE A 127 6.32 15.92 -11.04
N HIS A 128 6.70 16.17 -9.80
CA HIS A 128 7.97 15.72 -9.21
C HIS A 128 7.72 15.02 -7.86
N ALA A 129 8.72 14.26 -7.42
CA ALA A 129 8.76 13.69 -6.07
C ALA A 129 9.12 14.77 -5.04
N LEU A 130 10.06 14.48 -4.14
CA LEU A 130 10.54 15.40 -3.10
C LEU A 130 12.05 15.30 -2.93
N ASP A 131 12.65 16.25 -2.20
CA ASP A 131 14.06 16.16 -1.80
C ASP A 131 14.25 14.92 -0.91
N PRO A 132 15.07 13.94 -1.30
CA PRO A 132 15.24 12.71 -0.52
C PRO A 132 15.88 12.95 0.86
N GLN A 133 16.43 14.13 1.15
CA GLN A 133 16.95 14.49 2.48
C GLN A 133 15.89 15.15 3.39
N SER A 134 14.70 15.46 2.86
CA SER A 134 13.60 16.05 3.63
C SER A 134 12.78 15.03 4.42
N ILE A 135 13.03 13.73 4.19
CA ILE A 135 12.32 12.62 4.82
C ILE A 135 13.24 11.77 5.72
N PRO A 136 12.70 11.10 6.75
CA PRO A 136 11.33 11.25 7.25
C PRO A 136 11.14 12.56 8.04
N THR A 137 9.96 13.17 7.91
CA THR A 137 9.61 14.36 8.70
C THR A 137 9.30 14.00 10.16
N LEU A 138 9.31 14.98 11.06
CA LEU A 138 8.90 14.77 12.46
C LEU A 138 7.46 14.26 12.60
N ALA A 139 6.56 14.66 11.69
CA ALA A 139 5.19 14.15 11.65
C ALA A 139 5.16 12.68 11.23
N ALA A 140 5.92 12.32 10.19
CA ALA A 140 6.07 10.93 9.75
C ALA A 140 6.63 10.03 10.84
N VAL A 141 7.64 10.48 11.60
CA VAL A 141 8.19 9.72 12.74
C VAL A 141 7.15 9.49 13.85
N LYS A 142 6.32 10.49 14.17
CA LYS A 142 5.23 10.34 15.14
C LYS A 142 4.16 9.35 14.67
N SER A 143 3.76 9.44 13.40
CA SER A 143 2.81 8.52 12.77
C SER A 143 3.36 7.09 12.75
N ALA A 144 4.63 6.93 12.37
CA ALA A 144 5.34 5.66 12.33
C ALA A 144 5.36 4.96 13.69
N LYS A 145 5.63 5.69 14.78
CA LYS A 145 5.57 5.13 16.14
C LYS A 145 4.21 4.50 16.43
N ILE A 146 3.11 5.19 16.11
CA ILE A 146 1.75 4.68 16.33
C ILE A 146 1.52 3.38 15.55
N VAL A 147 1.94 3.34 14.28
CA VAL A 147 1.78 2.15 13.43
C VAL A 147 2.60 0.97 13.96
N VAL A 148 3.87 1.18 14.32
CA VAL A 148 4.72 0.10 14.86
C VAL A 148 4.19 -0.38 16.20
N ASP A 149 3.79 0.52 17.11
CA ASP A 149 3.25 0.12 18.40
C ASP A 149 1.95 -0.69 18.25
N ARG A 150 1.08 -0.33 17.27
CA ARG A 150 -0.12 -1.11 16.91
C ARG A 150 0.25 -2.49 16.33
N LEU A 151 1.20 -2.55 15.41
CA LEU A 151 1.69 -3.79 14.79
C LEU A 151 2.23 -4.75 15.86
N LEU A 152 3.13 -4.27 16.71
CA LEU A 152 3.75 -5.07 17.76
C LEU A 152 2.72 -5.50 18.81
N ALA A 153 1.79 -4.61 19.20
CA ALA A 153 0.71 -4.97 20.13
C ALA A 153 -0.21 -6.05 19.57
N ARG A 154 -0.56 -5.96 18.28
CA ARG A 154 -1.35 -6.97 17.57
C ARG A 154 -0.62 -8.31 17.51
N GLN A 155 0.63 -8.30 17.05
CA GLN A 155 1.43 -9.53 16.97
C GLN A 155 1.62 -10.18 18.34
N LYS A 156 1.87 -9.38 19.38
CA LYS A 156 2.03 -9.86 20.75
C LYS A 156 0.76 -10.53 21.27
N ARG A 157 -0.40 -9.94 21.02
CA ARG A 157 -1.70 -10.52 21.41
C ARG A 157 -1.96 -11.84 20.70
N ASP A 158 -1.62 -11.91 19.41
CA ASP A 158 -1.94 -13.06 18.55
C ASP A 158 -0.87 -14.18 18.68
N ASN A 159 0.22 -13.97 19.43
CA ASN A 159 1.35 -14.91 19.61
C ASN A 159 1.76 -15.07 21.10
N ASP A 160 0.79 -15.40 21.96
CA ASP A 160 0.99 -15.76 23.39
C ASP A 160 1.77 -14.74 24.23
N GLY A 161 1.70 -13.46 23.88
CA GLY A 161 2.39 -12.40 24.61
C GLY A 161 3.87 -12.23 24.25
N ALA A 162 4.40 -12.95 23.26
CA ALA A 162 5.77 -12.81 22.79
C ALA A 162 5.92 -11.71 21.73
N TRP A 163 7.04 -10.99 21.75
CA TRP A 163 7.40 -10.07 20.67
C TRP A 163 7.88 -10.86 19.43
N PRO A 164 7.62 -10.39 18.20
CA PRO A 164 8.31 -10.95 17.03
C PRO A 164 9.81 -10.64 17.14
N GLU A 165 10.68 -11.58 16.79
CA GLU A 165 12.11 -11.31 16.81
C GLU A 165 12.55 -10.55 15.56
N THR A 166 12.00 -10.90 14.40
CA THR A 166 12.28 -10.24 13.10
C THR A 166 11.01 -9.92 12.31
N ILE A 167 10.98 -8.74 11.67
CA ILE A 167 9.93 -8.30 10.74
C ILE A 167 10.53 -8.11 9.33
N ALA A 168 10.06 -8.88 8.35
CA ALA A 168 10.40 -8.68 6.94
C ALA A 168 9.51 -7.59 6.33
N CYS A 169 10.10 -6.44 5.99
CA CYS A 169 9.41 -5.26 5.49
C CYS A 169 9.67 -5.03 4.00
N VAL A 170 8.74 -4.40 3.31
CA VAL A 170 8.93 -3.85 1.95
C VAL A 170 8.87 -2.33 1.99
N LEU A 171 9.79 -1.65 1.28
CA LEU A 171 9.76 -0.20 1.11
C LEU A 171 9.48 0.20 -0.34
N TRP A 172 8.44 1.01 -0.54
CA TRP A 172 8.05 1.57 -1.82
C TRP A 172 8.44 3.05 -1.90
N GLY A 173 8.84 3.49 -3.09
CA GLY A 173 9.11 4.91 -3.31
C GLY A 173 7.85 5.76 -3.18
N THR A 174 6.71 5.26 -3.68
CA THR A 174 5.46 6.02 -3.79
C THR A 174 4.86 6.37 -2.44
N ASP A 175 4.75 5.42 -1.51
CA ASP A 175 4.20 5.67 -0.17
C ASP A 175 5.12 6.62 0.63
N ASN A 176 6.44 6.50 0.49
CA ASN A 176 7.39 7.37 1.17
C ASN A 176 7.34 8.81 0.64
N ILE A 177 7.06 9.01 -0.66
CA ILE A 177 6.78 10.34 -1.22
C ILE A 177 5.47 10.90 -0.63
N LYS A 178 4.38 10.12 -0.68
CA LYS A 178 3.04 10.54 -0.24
C LYS A 178 2.95 10.84 1.26
N THR A 179 3.74 10.15 2.07
CA THR A 179 3.70 10.22 3.54
C THR A 179 4.88 10.96 4.15
N TYR A 180 5.80 11.46 3.31
CA TYR A 180 7.06 12.06 3.76
C TYR A 180 7.89 11.14 4.67
N GLY A 181 7.92 9.84 4.35
CA GLY A 181 8.77 8.83 4.99
C GLY A 181 8.17 8.04 6.15
N GLU A 182 6.85 7.82 6.21
CA GLU A 182 6.25 7.06 7.32
C GLU A 182 6.78 5.62 7.43
N SER A 183 6.76 4.84 6.34
CA SER A 183 7.21 3.43 6.36
C SER A 183 8.71 3.30 6.61
N LEU A 184 9.51 4.22 6.07
CA LEU A 184 10.93 4.37 6.40
C LEU A 184 11.14 4.61 7.91
N ALA A 185 10.39 5.53 8.51
CA ALA A 185 10.48 5.82 9.94
C ALA A 185 9.96 4.66 10.81
N GLN A 186 9.04 3.82 10.30
CA GLN A 186 8.57 2.63 11.01
C GLN A 186 9.72 1.64 11.21
N ILE A 187 10.54 1.40 10.19
CA ILE A 187 11.71 0.50 10.30
C ILE A 187 12.76 1.07 11.26
N LEU A 188 13.06 2.37 11.18
CA LEU A 188 13.96 3.02 12.15
C LEU A 188 13.43 2.85 13.58
N TRP A 189 12.13 3.04 13.79
CA TRP A 189 11.51 2.84 15.09
C TRP A 189 11.60 1.37 15.53
N MET A 190 11.36 0.38 14.66
CA MET A 190 11.46 -1.06 14.99
C MET A 190 12.83 -1.40 15.61
N VAL A 191 13.93 -0.94 15.00
CA VAL A 191 15.30 -1.15 15.52
C VAL A 191 15.66 -0.21 16.68
N GLY A 192 14.80 0.76 16.99
CA GLY A 192 14.98 1.73 18.07
C GLY A 192 16.01 2.80 17.74
N VAL A 193 15.96 3.32 16.52
CA VAL A 193 16.80 4.41 16.02
C VAL A 193 15.90 5.58 15.63
N LYS A 194 16.35 6.81 15.88
CA LYS A 194 15.67 8.02 15.42
C LYS A 194 16.51 8.80 14.40
N PRO A 195 15.88 9.35 13.36
CA PRO A 195 16.53 10.28 12.45
C PRO A 195 16.72 11.65 13.11
N VAL A 196 17.88 12.27 12.86
CA VAL A 196 18.24 13.59 13.40
C VAL A 196 18.51 14.54 12.23
N PRO A 197 17.66 15.57 12.04
CA PRO A 197 17.91 16.58 11.03
C PRO A 197 19.09 17.48 11.42
N ASP A 198 19.85 17.94 10.43
CA ASP A 198 20.82 19.02 10.64
C ASP A 198 20.14 20.39 10.81
N ALA A 199 20.93 21.44 11.02
CA ALA A 199 20.41 22.79 11.22
C ALA A 199 19.60 23.34 10.02
N LEU A 200 19.78 22.78 8.82
CA LEU A 200 19.03 23.13 7.61
C LEU A 200 17.78 22.26 7.43
N GLY A 201 17.54 21.29 8.31
CA GLY A 201 16.42 20.36 8.24
C GLY A 201 16.70 19.09 7.44
N ARG A 202 17.93 18.87 6.96
CA ARG A 202 18.29 17.68 6.18
C ARG A 202 18.51 16.49 7.09
N VAL A 203 17.80 15.40 6.84
CA VAL A 203 17.95 14.16 7.59
C VAL A 203 19.13 13.36 7.05
N ASN A 204 20.25 13.40 7.77
CA ASN A 204 21.50 12.73 7.38
C ASN A 204 22.25 12.08 8.55
N LYS A 205 21.66 12.08 9.76
CA LYS A 205 22.23 11.51 10.98
C LYS A 205 21.19 10.67 11.69
N LEU A 206 21.69 9.74 12.50
CA LEU A 206 20.89 8.84 13.31
C LEU A 206 21.39 8.84 14.76
N GLU A 207 20.47 8.60 15.68
CA GLU A 207 20.77 8.34 17.08
C GLU A 207 20.06 7.07 17.54
N LEU A 208 20.76 6.23 18.29
CA LEU A 208 20.16 5.07 18.93
C LEU A 208 19.31 5.53 20.12
N ILE A 209 18.05 5.11 20.17
CA ILE A 209 17.12 5.40 21.27
C ILE A 209 17.45 4.46 22.44
N PRO A 210 17.66 4.95 23.67
CA PRO A 210 17.88 4.10 24.84
C PRO A 210 16.73 3.10 25.06
N LEU A 211 17.03 1.89 25.53
CA LEU A 211 16.00 0.86 25.77
C LEU A 211 14.92 1.30 26.78
N GLU A 212 15.29 2.15 27.75
CA GLU A 212 14.35 2.73 28.72
C GLU A 212 13.30 3.61 28.04
N GLU A 213 13.70 4.42 27.05
CA GLU A 213 12.78 5.24 26.25
C GLU A 213 11.99 4.38 25.25
N LEU A 214 12.63 3.34 24.70
CA LEU A 214 12.03 2.43 23.73
C LEU A 214 10.92 1.55 24.35
N GLY A 215 11.09 1.16 25.63
CA GLY A 215 10.09 0.40 26.41
C GLY A 215 9.87 -1.05 25.99
N ARG A 216 10.64 -1.57 25.02
CA ARG A 216 10.57 -2.93 24.49
C ARG A 216 11.89 -3.33 23.79
N PRO A 217 12.09 -4.61 23.41
CA PRO A 217 13.27 -5.02 22.66
C PRO A 217 13.43 -4.30 21.32
N ARG A 218 14.67 -4.17 20.84
CA ARG A 218 14.92 -3.83 19.43
C ARG A 218 14.54 -5.01 18.57
N ILE A 219 13.64 -4.78 17.63
CA ILE A 219 13.14 -5.80 16.72
C ILE A 219 14.07 -5.84 15.51
N ASP A 220 14.52 -7.03 15.10
CA ASP A 220 15.31 -7.18 13.87
C ASP A 220 14.41 -7.00 12.65
N VAL A 221 15.01 -6.60 11.53
CA VAL A 221 14.27 -6.23 10.32
C VAL A 221 14.95 -6.81 9.10
N VAL A 222 14.18 -7.26 8.11
CA VAL A 222 14.72 -7.52 6.76
C VAL A 222 14.04 -6.57 5.81
N VAL A 223 14.79 -5.64 5.23
CA VAL A 223 14.22 -4.53 4.44
C VAL A 223 14.39 -4.81 2.95
N ASN A 224 13.29 -5.11 2.28
CA ASN A 224 13.22 -5.31 0.85
C ASN A 224 12.86 -3.99 0.16
N CYS A 225 13.86 -3.25 -0.28
CA CYS A 225 13.66 -2.02 -1.04
C CYS A 225 13.26 -2.35 -2.48
N SER A 226 12.19 -1.74 -2.98
CA SER A 226 11.90 -1.74 -4.42
C SER A 226 13.02 -1.05 -5.21
N GLY A 227 13.21 -1.41 -6.48
CA GLY A 227 14.20 -0.74 -7.33
C GLY A 227 13.95 0.77 -7.45
N VAL A 228 12.67 1.19 -7.48
CA VAL A 228 12.29 2.62 -7.47
C VAL A 228 12.69 3.29 -6.15
N PHE A 229 12.50 2.63 -5.00
CA PHE A 229 12.97 3.16 -3.72
C PHE A 229 14.49 3.31 -3.71
N ARG A 230 15.24 2.32 -4.25
CA ARG A 230 16.70 2.44 -4.39
C ARG A 230 17.08 3.65 -5.23
N ASP A 231 16.45 3.85 -6.37
CA ASP A 231 16.84 4.91 -7.31
C ASP A 231 16.54 6.32 -6.77
N LEU A 232 15.45 6.48 -6.00
CA LEU A 232 15.05 7.77 -5.41
C LEU A 232 15.68 8.04 -4.04
N PHE A 233 15.84 6.99 -3.22
CA PHE A 233 16.11 7.10 -1.78
C PHE A 233 17.30 6.23 -1.33
N ILE A 234 18.33 6.06 -2.17
CA ILE A 234 19.56 5.36 -1.78
C ILE A 234 20.23 5.95 -0.53
N ASN A 235 20.10 7.27 -0.32
CA ASN A 235 20.55 7.93 0.90
C ASN A 235 19.80 7.43 2.15
N GLN A 236 18.53 7.06 2.02
CA GLN A 236 17.72 6.48 3.09
C GLN A 236 18.07 5.01 3.32
N MET A 237 18.38 4.24 2.26
CA MET A 237 18.98 2.91 2.41
C MET A 237 20.29 2.96 3.21
N ASN A 238 21.10 4.00 2.97
CA ASN A 238 22.30 4.25 3.74
C ASN A 238 22.02 4.54 5.21
N LEU A 239 21.01 5.36 5.54
CA LEU A 239 20.63 5.57 6.94
C LEU A 239 20.12 4.26 7.56
N LEU A 240 19.25 3.51 6.88
CA LEU A 240 18.73 2.24 7.39
C LEU A 240 19.85 1.24 7.73
N ASP A 241 20.81 1.05 6.83
CA ASP A 241 21.94 0.13 7.07
C ASP A 241 22.80 0.59 8.25
N GLN A 242 23.06 1.90 8.37
CA GLN A 242 23.77 2.45 9.54
C GLN A 242 22.97 2.20 10.83
N GLY A 243 21.66 2.46 10.83
CA GLY A 243 20.80 2.27 11.99
C GLY A 243 20.74 0.82 12.47
N VAL A 244 20.61 -0.13 11.55
CA VAL A 244 20.63 -1.57 11.87
C VAL A 244 21.99 -1.97 12.46
N LYS A 245 23.11 -1.56 11.84
CA LYS A 245 24.44 -1.89 12.33
C LYS A 245 24.74 -1.24 13.69
N MET A 246 24.28 -0.01 13.92
CA MET A 246 24.34 0.64 15.24
C MET A 246 23.59 -0.17 16.31
N ALA A 247 22.40 -0.68 15.99
CA ALA A 247 21.64 -1.54 16.90
C ALA A 247 22.34 -2.89 17.14
N ALA A 248 22.94 -3.51 16.12
CA ALA A 248 23.69 -4.75 16.27
C ALA A 248 24.93 -4.60 17.18
N GLU A 249 25.64 -3.48 17.05
CA GLU A 249 26.88 -3.19 17.78
C GLU A 249 26.66 -2.74 19.23
N ALA A 250 25.44 -2.27 19.56
CA ALA A 250 25.09 -1.80 20.90
C ALA A 250 25.35 -2.86 22.00
N ASP A 251 25.94 -2.44 23.12
CA ASP A 251 26.21 -3.33 24.25
C ASP A 251 24.95 -3.52 25.12
N GLU A 252 24.03 -4.35 24.62
CA GLU A 252 22.73 -4.61 25.22
C GLU A 252 22.46 -6.12 25.36
N PRO A 253 21.63 -6.54 26.34
CA PRO A 253 21.22 -7.94 26.47
C PRO A 253 20.51 -8.46 25.22
N LEU A 254 20.80 -9.70 24.82
CA LEU A 254 20.23 -10.30 23.59
C LEU A 254 18.70 -10.39 23.62
N GLU A 255 18.09 -10.62 24.79
CA GLU A 255 16.64 -10.65 24.97
C GLU A 255 15.96 -9.28 24.77
N MET A 256 16.75 -8.19 24.78
CA MET A 256 16.28 -6.82 24.54
C MET A 256 16.78 -6.27 23.21
N ASN A 257 17.54 -7.03 22.44
CA ASN A 257 18.11 -6.60 21.17
C ASN A 257 18.24 -7.78 20.20
N PHE A 258 17.15 -8.03 19.47
CA PHE A 258 17.07 -9.14 18.52
C PHE A 258 17.97 -8.93 17.29
N VAL A 259 18.21 -7.67 16.91
CA VAL A 259 19.20 -7.33 15.86
C VAL A 259 20.58 -7.89 16.23
N ARG A 260 21.04 -7.61 17.45
CA ARG A 260 22.32 -8.12 17.98
C ARG A 260 22.31 -9.62 18.15
N LYS A 261 21.25 -10.19 18.72
CA LYS A 261 21.07 -11.64 18.92
C LYS A 261 21.29 -12.40 17.60
N HIS A 262 20.56 -12.04 16.55
CA HIS A 262 20.67 -12.68 15.25
C HIS A 262 22.02 -12.41 14.58
N SER A 263 22.49 -11.17 14.61
CA SER A 263 23.75 -10.81 13.94
C SER A 263 24.96 -11.55 14.54
N LEU A 264 25.00 -11.77 15.86
CA LEU A 264 26.05 -12.56 16.50
C LEU A 264 26.01 -14.03 16.09
N GLN A 265 24.82 -14.63 16.07
CA GLN A 265 24.63 -16.01 15.64
C GLN A 265 25.06 -16.19 14.17
N GLN A 266 24.59 -15.30 13.29
CA GLN A 266 24.90 -15.34 11.86
C GLN A 266 26.39 -15.08 11.58
N ALA A 267 27.02 -14.18 12.34
CA ALA A 267 28.47 -13.94 12.25
C ALA A 267 29.26 -15.20 12.58
N GLN A 268 28.87 -15.92 13.63
CA GLN A 268 29.50 -17.18 14.03
C GLN A 268 29.29 -18.29 12.98
N GLU A 269 28.07 -18.46 12.49
CA GLU A 269 27.73 -19.51 11.51
C GLU A 269 28.41 -19.29 10.15
N MET A 270 28.54 -18.04 9.71
CA MET A 270 29.13 -17.69 8.40
C MET A 270 30.62 -17.39 8.45
N GLY A 271 31.21 -17.23 9.64
CA GLY A 271 32.63 -16.85 9.80
C GLY A 271 32.94 -15.43 9.32
N ILE A 272 32.00 -14.51 9.47
CA ILE A 272 32.11 -13.09 9.09
C ILE A 272 32.06 -12.19 10.32
N ASN A 273 32.38 -10.90 10.17
CA ASN A 273 32.28 -9.98 11.30
C ASN A 273 30.82 -9.59 11.60
N LEU A 274 30.57 -9.09 12.82
CA LEU A 274 29.25 -8.71 13.30
C LEU A 274 28.54 -7.72 12.36
N ARG A 275 29.27 -6.72 11.87
CA ARG A 275 28.74 -5.66 11.02
C ARG A 275 28.31 -6.17 9.64
N GLN A 276 29.04 -7.14 9.08
CA GLN A 276 28.65 -7.86 7.86
C GLN A 276 27.43 -8.74 8.10
N ALA A 277 27.38 -9.46 9.22
CA ALA A 277 26.23 -10.30 9.57
C ALA A 277 24.95 -9.50 9.83
N ALA A 278 25.07 -8.25 10.28
CA ALA A 278 23.97 -7.30 10.46
C ALA A 278 23.46 -6.66 9.16
N THR A 279 23.82 -7.19 7.98
CA THR A 279 23.30 -6.71 6.70
C THR A 279 21.81 -7.06 6.58
N ARG A 280 20.96 -6.04 6.47
CA ARG A 280 19.48 -6.17 6.43
C ARG A 280 18.80 -5.39 5.31
N VAL A 281 19.51 -4.51 4.62
CA VAL A 281 18.95 -3.66 3.56
C VAL A 281 19.25 -4.27 2.20
N PHE A 282 18.21 -4.80 1.56
CA PHE A 282 18.31 -5.49 0.28
C PHE A 282 17.48 -4.82 -0.80
N SER A 283 17.86 -5.00 -2.07
CA SER A 283 17.09 -4.56 -3.22
C SER A 283 17.38 -5.44 -4.44
N ASN A 284 16.93 -4.97 -5.60
CA ASN A 284 17.36 -5.46 -6.89
C ASN A 284 18.77 -4.96 -7.23
N ALA A 285 19.45 -5.68 -8.12
CA ALA A 285 20.65 -5.18 -8.80
C ALA A 285 20.38 -3.82 -9.46
N SER A 286 21.40 -2.96 -9.55
CA SER A 286 21.31 -1.68 -10.27
C SER A 286 20.75 -1.87 -11.69
N GLY A 287 19.80 -1.02 -12.08
CA GLY A 287 19.09 -1.13 -13.37
C GLY A 287 18.02 -2.24 -13.45
N SER A 288 17.84 -3.04 -12.39
CA SER A 288 16.78 -4.05 -12.29
C SER A 288 15.66 -3.63 -11.34
N TYR A 289 14.46 -4.13 -11.61
CA TYR A 289 13.22 -3.89 -10.86
C TYR A 289 12.42 -5.18 -10.76
N ALA A 290 11.54 -5.27 -9.75
CA ALA A 290 10.66 -6.42 -9.46
C ALA A 290 11.40 -7.75 -9.19
N SER A 291 10.71 -8.70 -8.57
CA SER A 291 11.19 -10.08 -8.44
C SER A 291 10.89 -10.93 -9.68
N ASN A 292 10.16 -10.37 -10.66
CA ASN A 292 9.59 -11.05 -11.82
C ASN A 292 8.48 -12.05 -11.47
N VAL A 293 8.05 -12.13 -10.20
CA VAL A 293 6.91 -12.94 -9.80
C VAL A 293 5.64 -12.38 -10.43
N ASN A 294 5.51 -11.06 -10.54
CA ASN A 294 4.41 -10.44 -11.29
C ASN A 294 4.32 -10.93 -12.74
N LEU A 295 5.45 -10.98 -13.45
CA LEU A 295 5.50 -11.40 -14.85
C LEU A 295 5.20 -12.90 -15.00
N ALA A 296 5.66 -13.73 -14.06
CA ALA A 296 5.34 -15.15 -14.06
C ALA A 296 3.85 -15.39 -13.83
N VAL A 297 3.23 -14.67 -12.89
CA VAL A 297 1.79 -14.73 -12.62
C VAL A 297 0.98 -14.21 -13.81
N GLU A 298 1.36 -13.10 -14.41
CA GLU A 298 0.65 -12.50 -15.54
C GLU A 298 0.63 -13.42 -16.78
N ASN A 299 1.78 -14.05 -17.07
CA ASN A 299 1.94 -14.95 -18.22
C ASN A 299 1.63 -16.42 -17.91
N SER A 300 1.31 -16.75 -16.66
CA SER A 300 1.10 -18.13 -16.19
C SER A 300 2.30 -19.05 -16.46
N THR A 301 3.53 -18.50 -16.50
CA THR A 301 4.78 -19.20 -16.86
C THR A 301 5.50 -19.73 -15.62
N TRP A 302 4.83 -20.58 -14.85
CA TRP A 302 5.39 -21.26 -13.67
C TRP A 302 4.58 -22.52 -13.34
N GLU A 303 5.24 -23.58 -12.90
CA GLU A 303 4.57 -24.84 -12.54
C GLU A 303 4.41 -24.96 -11.03
N GLU A 304 5.47 -24.69 -10.28
CA GLU A 304 5.49 -24.79 -8.81
C GLU A 304 5.82 -23.45 -8.13
N GLU A 305 5.28 -23.22 -6.93
CA GLU A 305 5.54 -21.99 -6.15
C GLU A 305 7.04 -21.81 -5.82
N ALA A 306 7.81 -22.91 -5.77
CA ALA A 306 9.25 -22.88 -5.57
C ALA A 306 9.99 -22.07 -6.65
N GLU A 307 9.50 -22.05 -7.89
CA GLU A 307 10.07 -21.25 -8.98
C GLU A 307 9.95 -19.76 -8.68
N LEU A 308 8.77 -19.31 -8.24
CA LEU A 308 8.50 -17.92 -7.85
C LEU A 308 9.42 -17.48 -6.71
N GLN A 309 9.62 -18.35 -5.73
CA GLN A 309 10.49 -18.09 -4.58
C GLN A 309 11.97 -18.03 -4.98
N ASN A 310 12.42 -18.91 -5.87
CA ASN A 310 13.79 -18.90 -6.39
C ASN A 310 14.06 -17.63 -7.20
N MET A 311 13.09 -17.18 -8.00
CA MET A 311 13.17 -15.89 -8.73
C MET A 311 13.31 -14.72 -7.75
N TYR A 312 12.52 -14.73 -6.67
CA TYR A 312 12.61 -13.73 -5.60
C TYR A 312 13.99 -13.70 -4.95
N LEU A 313 14.49 -14.84 -4.47
CA LEU A 313 15.79 -14.94 -3.80
C LEU A 313 16.94 -14.51 -4.71
N SER A 314 16.90 -14.88 -5.99
CA SER A 314 17.92 -14.50 -6.97
C SER A 314 17.93 -12.99 -7.22
N ARG A 315 16.75 -12.38 -7.39
CA ARG A 315 16.64 -10.99 -7.85
C ARG A 315 16.59 -9.94 -6.75
N LYS A 316 16.24 -10.32 -5.51
CA LYS A 316 16.06 -9.40 -4.37
C LYS A 316 17.18 -9.45 -3.34
N SER A 317 18.18 -10.30 -3.51
CA SER A 317 19.27 -10.51 -2.55
C SER A 317 20.49 -9.59 -2.71
N PHE A 318 20.36 -8.45 -3.40
CA PHE A 318 21.46 -7.50 -3.54
C PHE A 318 21.51 -6.59 -2.32
N ALA A 319 22.57 -6.73 -1.53
CA ALA A 319 22.72 -5.99 -0.28
C ALA A 319 23.28 -4.59 -0.52
N PHE A 320 22.72 -3.61 0.19
CA PHE A 320 23.31 -2.29 0.32
C PHE A 320 24.27 -2.27 1.52
N SER A 321 25.40 -1.57 1.40
CA SER A 321 26.33 -1.37 2.51
C SER A 321 26.70 0.11 2.64
N SER A 322 26.37 0.70 3.78
CA SER A 322 26.78 2.07 4.13
C SER A 322 28.30 2.25 4.26
N ASP A 323 29.02 1.15 4.53
CA ASP A 323 30.49 1.15 4.60
C ASP A 323 31.14 1.09 3.21
N ASN A 324 30.37 0.69 2.19
CA ASN A 324 30.79 0.71 0.78
C ASN A 324 29.61 1.05 -0.15
N PRO A 325 29.12 2.31 -0.17
CA PRO A 325 27.88 2.67 -0.88
C PRO A 325 27.94 2.53 -2.40
N GLY A 326 29.15 2.39 -2.97
CA GLY A 326 29.38 2.33 -4.41
C GLY A 326 29.10 0.96 -5.04
N THR A 327 28.90 -0.09 -4.25
CA THR A 327 28.59 -1.43 -4.76
C THR A 327 27.37 -2.03 -4.07
N MET A 328 26.51 -2.69 -4.84
CA MET A 328 25.47 -3.57 -4.33
C MET A 328 25.76 -4.97 -4.83
N GLU A 329 26.26 -5.82 -3.93
CA GLU A 329 26.67 -7.19 -4.26
C GLU A 329 25.58 -8.17 -3.88
N GLN A 330 25.44 -9.23 -4.67
CA GLN A 330 24.50 -10.30 -4.37
C GLN A 330 24.96 -11.05 -3.12
N SER A 331 24.11 -11.05 -2.09
CA SER A 331 24.40 -11.61 -0.76
C SER A 331 23.32 -12.61 -0.34
N GLN A 332 23.00 -13.55 -1.24
CA GLN A 332 21.87 -14.48 -1.06
C GLN A 332 21.94 -15.30 0.23
N LYS A 333 23.11 -15.77 0.66
CA LYS A 333 23.25 -16.51 1.92
C LYS A 333 22.85 -15.69 3.15
N ILE A 334 23.24 -14.41 3.19
CA ILE A 334 22.85 -13.50 4.28
C ILE A 334 21.37 -13.20 4.20
N PHE A 335 20.86 -12.96 2.99
CA PHE A 335 19.44 -12.70 2.77
C PHE A 335 18.55 -13.84 3.25
N GLU A 336 18.85 -15.07 2.85
CA GLU A 336 18.14 -16.26 3.31
C GLU A 336 18.25 -16.43 4.83
N SER A 337 19.44 -16.28 5.41
CA SER A 337 19.64 -16.41 6.86
C SER A 337 18.87 -15.36 7.67
N ALA A 338 18.76 -14.13 7.16
CA ALA A 338 17.95 -13.09 7.79
C ALA A 338 16.44 -13.39 7.64
N LEU A 339 15.97 -13.74 6.44
CA LEU A 339 14.56 -14.09 6.21
C LEU A 339 14.10 -15.30 7.04
N LYS A 340 14.98 -16.27 7.31
CA LYS A 340 14.70 -17.41 8.19
C LYS A 340 14.27 -17.03 9.60
N THR A 341 14.62 -15.84 10.07
CA THR A 341 14.26 -15.36 11.41
C THR A 341 12.93 -14.62 11.43
N ALA A 342 12.35 -14.29 10.27
CA ALA A 342 11.14 -13.47 10.18
C ALA A 342 9.91 -14.20 10.75
N ASP A 343 9.29 -13.60 11.76
CA ASP A 343 8.01 -14.02 12.33
C ASP A 343 6.82 -13.30 11.68
N VAL A 344 7.11 -12.15 11.07
CA VAL A 344 6.12 -11.25 10.48
C VAL A 344 6.59 -10.77 9.11
N THR A 345 5.65 -10.69 8.16
CA THR A 345 5.82 -9.90 6.92
C THR A 345 4.97 -8.64 6.98
N PHE A 346 5.48 -7.53 6.45
CA PHE A 346 4.86 -6.23 6.62
C PHE A 346 5.06 -5.32 5.40
N GLN A 347 3.96 -4.71 4.95
CA GLN A 347 3.98 -3.67 3.92
C GLN A 347 3.04 -2.52 4.29
N ASN A 348 3.28 -1.34 3.71
CA ASN A 348 2.39 -0.18 3.85
C ASN A 348 1.57 -0.02 2.57
N LEU A 349 0.28 0.21 2.73
CA LEU A 349 -0.62 0.55 1.64
C LEU A 349 -0.34 1.98 1.19
N ASP A 350 -0.10 2.14 -0.12
CA ASP A 350 0.12 3.44 -0.75
C ASP A 350 -1.08 4.36 -0.60
N SER A 351 -2.26 3.86 -0.99
CA SER A 351 -3.49 4.65 -1.09
C SER A 351 -4.72 3.74 -1.29
N SER A 352 -5.93 4.30 -1.22
CA SER A 352 -7.15 3.53 -1.48
C SER A 352 -7.30 3.17 -2.97
N GLU A 353 -6.80 4.02 -3.86
CA GLU A 353 -6.83 3.81 -5.31
C GLU A 353 -5.72 2.86 -5.80
N ILE A 354 -4.58 2.79 -5.11
CA ILE A 354 -3.50 1.83 -5.35
C ILE A 354 -3.42 0.84 -4.18
N SER A 355 -4.43 -0.01 -4.07
CA SER A 355 -4.49 -1.08 -3.08
C SER A 355 -3.85 -2.37 -3.59
N LEU A 356 -3.89 -3.42 -2.78
CA LEU A 356 -3.22 -4.70 -3.01
C LEU A 356 -3.63 -5.40 -4.30
N THR A 357 -4.86 -5.20 -4.76
CA THR A 357 -5.41 -5.85 -5.97
C THR A 357 -5.39 -4.94 -7.20
N ASP A 358 -5.06 -3.66 -7.07
CA ASP A 358 -5.02 -2.73 -8.21
C ASP A 358 -3.74 -2.86 -9.05
N VAL A 359 -2.68 -3.37 -8.42
CA VAL A 359 -1.31 -3.45 -8.96
C VAL A 359 -0.62 -4.72 -8.51
N SER A 360 0.33 -5.20 -9.31
CA SER A 360 1.01 -6.47 -9.06
C SER A 360 2.27 -6.36 -8.19
N HIS A 361 2.77 -5.15 -7.94
CA HIS A 361 4.06 -4.98 -7.26
C HIS A 361 4.03 -5.43 -5.80
N TYR A 362 2.89 -5.30 -5.10
CA TYR A 362 2.79 -5.72 -3.69
C TYR A 362 3.01 -7.22 -3.51
N PHE A 363 2.33 -8.07 -4.30
CA PHE A 363 2.53 -9.51 -4.21
C PHE A 363 3.88 -9.93 -4.81
N ASP A 364 4.39 -9.22 -5.83
CA ASP A 364 5.72 -9.47 -6.39
C ASP A 364 6.84 -9.34 -5.35
N SER A 365 6.71 -8.40 -4.42
CA SER A 365 7.67 -8.20 -3.35
C SER A 365 7.30 -8.88 -2.03
N ASP A 366 6.20 -9.64 -1.98
CA ASP A 366 5.75 -10.33 -0.77
C ASP A 366 6.63 -11.56 -0.46
N PRO A 367 7.29 -11.61 0.73
CA PRO A 367 8.15 -12.73 1.09
C PRO A 367 7.43 -13.80 1.92
N THR A 368 6.11 -13.79 2.06
CA THR A 368 5.41 -14.61 3.07
C THR A 368 5.66 -16.11 2.90
N LYS A 369 5.43 -16.67 1.70
CA LYS A 369 5.77 -18.08 1.42
C LYS A 369 7.26 -18.33 1.26
N VAL A 370 8.04 -17.33 0.83
CA VAL A 370 9.51 -17.44 0.78
C VAL A 370 10.06 -17.69 2.19
N VAL A 371 9.61 -16.91 3.18
CA VAL A 371 9.99 -17.09 4.59
C VAL A 371 9.54 -18.45 5.11
N ALA A 372 8.28 -18.84 4.85
CA ALA A 372 7.76 -20.14 5.28
C ALA A 372 8.64 -21.30 4.78
N ASN A 373 9.07 -21.25 3.51
CA ASN A 373 9.90 -22.29 2.90
C ASN A 373 11.36 -22.27 3.37
N LEU A 374 11.88 -21.11 3.77
CA LEU A 374 13.24 -20.99 4.30
C LEU A 374 13.34 -21.45 5.75
N ARG A 375 12.29 -21.27 6.55
CA ARG A 375 12.27 -21.61 7.98
C ARG A 375 12.36 -23.11 8.21
N ASN A 376 13.17 -23.51 9.20
CA ASN A 376 13.35 -24.92 9.55
C ASN A 376 12.07 -25.57 10.10
N ASP A 377 11.18 -24.77 10.70
CA ASP A 377 9.89 -25.22 11.24
C ASP A 377 8.75 -25.20 10.22
N GLY A 378 8.99 -24.69 9.00
CA GLY A 378 7.98 -24.51 7.95
C GLY A 378 6.85 -23.55 8.33
N LYS A 379 6.97 -22.79 9.43
CA LYS A 379 5.89 -21.94 9.94
C LYS A 379 5.72 -20.72 9.04
N LYS A 380 4.50 -20.52 8.52
CA LYS A 380 4.14 -19.29 7.79
C LYS A 380 4.21 -18.08 8.72
N PRO A 381 4.96 -17.01 8.37
CA PRO A 381 4.98 -15.78 9.17
C PRO A 381 3.60 -15.11 9.13
N THR A 382 3.28 -14.34 10.16
CA THR A 382 2.03 -13.56 10.15
C THR A 382 2.20 -12.35 9.23
N ALA A 383 1.32 -12.20 8.23
CA ALA A 383 1.39 -11.11 7.27
C ALA A 383 0.47 -9.96 7.66
N TYR A 384 1.01 -8.74 7.76
CA TYR A 384 0.26 -7.52 8.06
C TYR A 384 0.45 -6.44 7.00
N ILE A 385 -0.57 -5.59 6.87
CA ILE A 385 -0.57 -4.40 6.03
C ILE A 385 -0.97 -3.20 6.88
N ALA A 386 -0.15 -2.16 6.87
CA ALA A 386 -0.49 -0.88 7.48
C ALA A 386 -1.22 0.02 6.47
N ASP A 387 -2.31 0.61 6.92
CA ASP A 387 -3.13 1.54 6.15
C ASP A 387 -3.24 2.85 6.94
N THR A 388 -2.49 3.86 6.52
CA THR A 388 -2.52 5.21 7.09
C THR A 388 -3.28 6.20 6.21
N THR A 389 -4.04 5.71 5.22
CA THR A 389 -4.72 6.55 4.21
C THR A 389 -5.77 7.49 4.81
N THR A 390 -6.27 7.15 5.99
CA THR A 390 -7.14 8.00 6.81
C THR A 390 -6.43 8.38 8.12
N ALA A 391 -6.98 9.37 8.83
CA ALA A 391 -6.48 9.77 10.15
C ALA A 391 -6.48 8.63 11.20
N ASN A 392 -7.26 7.56 10.98
CA ASN A 392 -7.29 6.39 11.86
C ASN A 392 -6.41 5.26 11.30
N ALA A 393 -5.09 5.37 11.47
CA ALA A 393 -4.12 4.37 11.01
C ALA A 393 -4.47 2.94 11.47
N GLN A 394 -4.61 2.01 10.53
CA GLN A 394 -4.95 0.60 10.81
C GLN A 394 -3.77 -0.32 10.51
N VAL A 395 -3.65 -1.41 11.27
CA VAL A 395 -2.76 -2.53 10.95
C VAL A 395 -3.62 -3.78 10.83
N ARG A 396 -3.90 -4.17 9.57
CA ARG A 396 -4.75 -5.32 9.22
C ARG A 396 -3.87 -6.52 8.89
N THR A 397 -4.38 -7.74 9.03
CA THR A 397 -3.70 -8.86 8.36
C THR A 397 -3.78 -8.69 6.85
N LEU A 398 -2.88 -9.35 6.13
CA LEU A 398 -2.93 -9.39 4.68
C LEU A 398 -4.30 -9.91 4.19
N SER A 399 -4.79 -11.03 4.74
CA SER A 399 -6.11 -11.57 4.39
C SER A 399 -7.25 -10.61 4.72
N GLU A 400 -7.22 -9.88 5.83
CA GLU A 400 -8.23 -8.84 6.12
C GLU A 400 -8.24 -7.75 5.05
N THR A 401 -7.07 -7.38 4.55
CA THR A 401 -6.93 -6.34 3.52
C THR A 401 -7.36 -6.86 2.15
N VAL A 402 -7.01 -8.09 1.77
CA VAL A 402 -7.53 -8.77 0.57
C VAL A 402 -9.05 -8.86 0.59
N ARG A 403 -9.64 -9.23 1.74
CA ARG A 403 -11.11 -9.24 1.91
C ARG A 403 -11.73 -7.86 1.77
N LEU A 404 -11.06 -6.82 2.28
CA LEU A 404 -11.52 -5.44 2.15
C LEU A 404 -11.50 -5.01 0.67
N ASP A 405 -10.43 -5.30 -0.04
CA ASP A 405 -10.29 -5.05 -1.48
C ASP A 405 -11.39 -5.76 -2.28
N ALA A 406 -11.60 -7.06 -2.04
CA ALA A 406 -12.63 -7.84 -2.71
C ALA A 406 -14.02 -7.19 -2.52
N ARG A 407 -14.38 -6.83 -1.29
CA ARG A 407 -15.70 -6.26 -0.96
C ARG A 407 -15.90 -4.81 -1.40
N THR A 408 -14.83 -4.05 -1.56
CA THR A 408 -14.92 -2.62 -1.92
C THR A 408 -14.68 -2.37 -3.42
N LYS A 409 -14.05 -3.33 -4.12
CA LYS A 409 -13.72 -3.25 -5.54
C LYS A 409 -14.36 -4.40 -6.32
N LEU A 410 -13.66 -5.52 -6.48
CA LEU A 410 -14.00 -6.58 -7.44
C LEU A 410 -15.45 -7.09 -7.28
N LEU A 411 -15.95 -7.23 -6.05
CA LEU A 411 -17.29 -7.72 -5.73
C LEU A 411 -18.25 -6.61 -5.28
N ASN A 412 -17.87 -5.34 -5.43
CA ASN A 412 -18.74 -4.21 -5.12
C ASN A 412 -19.51 -3.76 -6.37
N PRO A 413 -20.86 -3.84 -6.38
CA PRO A 413 -21.67 -3.40 -7.51
C PRO A 413 -21.38 -1.96 -7.94
N LYS A 414 -21.15 -1.05 -6.98
CA LYS A 414 -20.82 0.34 -7.31
C LYS A 414 -19.51 0.46 -8.08
N TRP A 415 -18.54 -0.40 -7.78
CA TRP A 415 -17.24 -0.37 -8.43
C TRP A 415 -17.30 -1.04 -9.80
N TYR A 416 -17.75 -2.30 -9.89
CA TYR A 416 -17.72 -3.00 -11.17
C TYR A 416 -18.71 -2.39 -12.17
N GLU A 417 -19.90 -1.93 -11.75
CA GLU A 417 -20.79 -1.19 -12.66
C GLU A 417 -20.18 0.15 -13.10
N GLY A 418 -19.52 0.84 -12.16
CA GLY A 418 -18.77 2.05 -12.46
C GLY A 418 -17.74 1.82 -13.56
N MET A 419 -16.95 0.75 -13.46
CA MET A 419 -15.96 0.37 -14.47
C MET A 419 -16.63 -0.05 -15.79
N LEU A 420 -17.64 -0.92 -15.74
CA LEU A 420 -18.32 -1.44 -16.94
C LEU A 420 -19.07 -0.37 -17.73
N ASN A 421 -19.40 0.78 -17.14
CA ASN A 421 -19.91 1.95 -17.85
C ASN A 421 -18.87 2.56 -18.82
N HIS A 422 -17.58 2.24 -18.65
CA HIS A 422 -16.50 2.59 -19.59
C HIS A 422 -16.24 1.49 -20.64
N GLY A 423 -17.12 0.48 -20.73
CA GLY A 423 -17.12 -0.51 -21.80
C GLY A 423 -15.87 -1.40 -21.81
N TYR A 424 -15.15 -1.40 -22.94
CA TYR A 424 -13.99 -2.28 -23.17
C TYR A 424 -12.93 -2.20 -22.06
N GLU A 425 -12.58 -0.99 -21.64
CA GLU A 425 -11.54 -0.76 -20.62
C GLU A 425 -12.02 -1.11 -19.22
N GLY A 426 -13.33 -1.03 -18.97
CA GLY A 426 -13.93 -1.47 -17.71
C GLY A 426 -13.69 -2.96 -17.42
N VAL A 427 -13.85 -3.80 -18.45
CA VAL A 427 -13.61 -5.26 -18.33
C VAL A 427 -12.12 -5.55 -18.10
N ARG A 428 -11.22 -4.75 -18.69
CA ARG A 428 -9.77 -4.87 -18.45
C ARG A 428 -9.45 -4.61 -16.97
N GLU A 429 -10.04 -3.58 -16.39
CA GLU A 429 -9.82 -3.25 -14.97
C GLU A 429 -10.32 -4.38 -14.06
N LEU A 430 -11.45 -5.00 -14.36
CA LEU A 430 -11.98 -6.17 -13.64
C LEU A 430 -11.02 -7.37 -13.73
N SER A 431 -10.62 -7.73 -14.95
CA SER A 431 -9.68 -8.83 -15.21
C SER A 431 -8.36 -8.65 -14.45
N LYS A 432 -7.81 -7.43 -14.46
CA LYS A 432 -6.59 -7.08 -13.74
C LYS A 432 -6.68 -7.35 -12.23
N ARG A 433 -7.80 -7.01 -11.58
CA ARG A 433 -7.99 -7.25 -10.13
C ARG A 433 -8.04 -8.74 -9.81
N LEU A 434 -8.66 -9.53 -10.68
CA LEU A 434 -8.72 -10.98 -10.50
C LEU A 434 -7.32 -11.63 -10.66
N VAL A 435 -6.54 -11.22 -11.66
CA VAL A 435 -5.15 -11.69 -11.84
C VAL A 435 -4.28 -11.32 -10.64
N ASN A 436 -4.40 -10.10 -10.12
CA ASN A 436 -3.65 -9.70 -8.93
C ASN A 436 -4.10 -10.45 -7.67
N THR A 437 -5.39 -10.78 -7.57
CA THR A 437 -5.90 -11.65 -6.50
C THR A 437 -5.25 -13.03 -6.56
N MET A 438 -5.12 -13.64 -7.75
CA MET A 438 -4.37 -14.89 -7.93
C MET A 438 -2.91 -14.77 -7.46
N GLY A 439 -2.24 -13.65 -7.74
CA GLY A 439 -0.89 -13.39 -7.23
C GLY A 439 -0.76 -13.53 -5.72
N TRP A 440 -1.77 -13.07 -4.96
CA TRP A 440 -1.80 -13.21 -3.50
C TRP A 440 -2.03 -14.65 -3.01
N SER A 441 -2.72 -15.49 -3.77
CA SER A 441 -2.76 -16.93 -3.50
C SER A 441 -1.37 -17.56 -3.68
N ALA A 442 -0.68 -17.20 -4.76
CA ALA A 442 0.63 -17.76 -5.10
C ALA A 442 1.74 -17.36 -4.12
N THR A 443 1.74 -16.13 -3.59
CA THR A 443 2.86 -15.62 -2.76
C THR A 443 2.62 -15.68 -1.26
N ALA A 444 1.36 -15.67 -0.82
CA ALA A 444 1.02 -15.58 0.61
C ALA A 444 -0.05 -16.56 1.08
N ASP A 445 -0.80 -17.19 0.16
CA ASP A 445 -1.98 -17.99 0.51
C ASP A 445 -2.91 -17.17 1.43
N ALA A 446 -3.29 -15.98 0.94
CA ALA A 446 -4.01 -14.97 1.70
C ALA A 446 -5.43 -14.70 1.18
N VAL A 447 -5.85 -15.35 0.10
CA VAL A 447 -7.16 -15.22 -0.52
C VAL A 447 -8.06 -16.35 -0.03
N ASP A 448 -9.21 -15.99 0.56
CA ASP A 448 -10.18 -16.99 0.99
C ASP A 448 -10.94 -17.57 -0.23
N ASN A 449 -11.32 -18.85 -0.17
CA ASN A 449 -12.03 -19.55 -1.26
C ASN A 449 -13.27 -18.81 -1.77
N TRP A 450 -14.03 -18.19 -0.85
CA TRP A 450 -15.27 -17.47 -1.18
C TRP A 450 -15.05 -16.30 -2.14
N VAL A 451 -13.84 -15.70 -2.18
CA VAL A 451 -13.55 -14.60 -3.09
C VAL A 451 -13.67 -15.06 -4.54
N TYR A 452 -13.08 -16.21 -4.88
CA TYR A 452 -13.17 -16.78 -6.23
C TYR A 452 -14.58 -17.30 -6.53
N GLU A 453 -15.25 -17.90 -5.55
CA GLU A 453 -16.62 -18.37 -5.72
C GLU A 453 -17.58 -17.22 -6.02
N ASP A 454 -17.51 -16.11 -5.28
CA ASP A 454 -18.36 -14.93 -5.51
C ASP A 454 -18.03 -14.25 -6.85
N VAL A 455 -16.76 -14.25 -7.29
CA VAL A 455 -16.36 -13.80 -8.64
C VAL A 455 -17.03 -14.65 -9.71
N ASN A 456 -16.98 -15.98 -9.56
CA ASN A 456 -17.63 -16.91 -10.47
C ASN A 456 -19.16 -16.71 -10.47
N THR A 457 -19.79 -16.58 -9.30
CA THR A 457 -21.23 -16.33 -9.20
C THR A 457 -21.63 -15.01 -9.87
N THR A 458 -20.89 -13.93 -9.61
CA THR A 458 -21.24 -12.58 -10.09
C THR A 458 -21.00 -12.42 -11.60
N PHE A 459 -19.89 -12.95 -12.14
CA PHE A 459 -19.45 -12.63 -13.50
C PHE A 459 -19.60 -13.77 -14.50
N ILE A 460 -19.85 -15.01 -14.04
CA ILE A 460 -19.92 -16.21 -14.89
C ILE A 460 -21.29 -16.90 -14.79
N GLN A 461 -21.78 -17.16 -13.58
CA GLN A 461 -23.08 -17.83 -13.38
C GLN A 461 -24.26 -16.92 -13.72
N ASP A 462 -24.13 -15.60 -13.50
CA ASP A 462 -25.07 -14.62 -14.04
C ASP A 462 -24.90 -14.53 -15.56
N GLU A 463 -25.84 -15.11 -16.29
CA GLU A 463 -25.87 -15.12 -17.75
C GLU A 463 -25.85 -13.71 -18.36
N GLU A 464 -26.60 -12.77 -17.78
CA GLU A 464 -26.70 -11.41 -18.32
C GLU A 464 -25.36 -10.69 -18.18
N MET A 465 -24.78 -10.77 -16.98
CA MET A 465 -23.45 -10.20 -16.73
C MET A 465 -22.40 -10.85 -17.63
N ARG A 466 -22.40 -12.19 -17.73
CA ARG A 466 -21.45 -12.92 -18.55
C ARG A 466 -21.49 -12.50 -20.01
N GLN A 467 -22.69 -12.47 -20.61
CA GLN A 467 -22.86 -12.03 -22.00
C GLN A 467 -22.43 -10.57 -22.18
N ARG A 468 -22.74 -9.71 -21.22
CA ARG A 468 -22.28 -8.30 -21.23
C ARG A 468 -20.75 -8.23 -21.25
N LEU A 469 -20.06 -8.93 -20.35
CA LEU A 469 -18.58 -8.92 -20.29
C LEU A 469 -17.95 -9.44 -21.58
N MET A 470 -18.44 -10.58 -22.08
CA MET A 470 -17.95 -11.20 -23.31
C MET A 470 -18.14 -10.29 -24.54
N ASN A 471 -19.26 -9.57 -24.62
CA ASN A 471 -19.53 -8.63 -25.71
C ASN A 471 -18.74 -7.32 -25.59
N LEU A 472 -18.51 -6.83 -24.36
CA LEU A 472 -17.74 -5.60 -24.12
C LEU A 472 -16.24 -5.79 -24.43
N ASN A 473 -15.66 -6.91 -24.01
CA ASN A 473 -14.24 -7.20 -24.22
C ASN A 473 -13.96 -8.71 -24.16
N PRO A 474 -13.98 -9.42 -25.30
CA PRO A 474 -13.75 -10.86 -25.32
C PRO A 474 -12.35 -11.25 -24.83
N ASN A 475 -11.32 -10.44 -25.10
CA ASN A 475 -9.95 -10.71 -24.65
C ASN A 475 -9.81 -10.68 -23.12
N SER A 476 -10.35 -9.65 -22.48
CA SER A 476 -10.33 -9.53 -21.02
C SER A 476 -11.25 -10.56 -20.36
N PHE A 477 -12.39 -10.87 -20.97
CA PHE A 477 -13.29 -11.93 -20.50
C PHE A 477 -12.62 -13.31 -20.57
N ARG A 478 -11.92 -13.64 -21.66
CA ARG A 478 -11.08 -14.83 -21.74
C ARG A 478 -10.11 -14.89 -20.57
N LYS A 479 -9.40 -13.81 -20.28
CA LYS A 479 -8.44 -13.77 -19.17
C LYS A 479 -9.13 -14.00 -17.80
N VAL A 480 -10.36 -13.52 -17.60
CA VAL A 480 -11.15 -13.84 -16.39
C VAL A 480 -11.41 -15.34 -16.29
N VAL A 481 -11.92 -15.95 -17.36
CA VAL A 481 -12.23 -17.39 -17.42
C VAL A 481 -10.96 -18.23 -17.20
N SER A 482 -9.87 -17.90 -17.91
CA SER A 482 -8.57 -18.58 -17.74
C SER A 482 -8.04 -18.46 -16.33
N THR A 483 -8.17 -17.30 -15.69
CA THR A 483 -7.68 -17.09 -14.33
C THR A 483 -8.47 -17.94 -13.34
N LEU A 484 -9.80 -18.03 -13.48
CA LEU A 484 -10.63 -18.92 -12.65
C LEU A 484 -10.26 -20.40 -12.82
N LEU A 485 -10.04 -20.84 -14.06
CA LEU A 485 -9.56 -22.20 -14.33
C LEU A 485 -8.16 -22.43 -13.73
N GLU A 486 -7.26 -21.45 -13.82
CA GLU A 486 -5.90 -21.52 -13.30
C GLU A 486 -5.87 -21.62 -11.77
N VAL A 487 -6.61 -20.78 -11.05
CA VAL A 487 -6.65 -20.84 -9.59
C VAL A 487 -7.24 -22.17 -9.09
N ASN A 488 -8.19 -22.77 -9.81
CA ASN A 488 -8.64 -24.12 -9.50
C ASN A 488 -7.57 -25.17 -9.80
N GLY A 489 -6.96 -25.14 -10.99
CA GLY A 489 -5.92 -26.09 -11.40
C GLY A 489 -4.67 -26.07 -10.51
N ARG A 490 -4.40 -24.94 -9.85
CA ARG A 490 -3.32 -24.76 -8.87
C ARG A 490 -3.72 -25.03 -7.42
N GLY A 491 -4.97 -25.41 -7.17
CA GLY A 491 -5.47 -25.76 -5.83
C GLY A 491 -5.79 -24.56 -4.93
N TYR A 492 -5.89 -23.35 -5.47
CA TYR A 492 -6.25 -22.14 -4.72
C TYR A 492 -7.76 -21.90 -4.61
N TRP A 493 -8.54 -22.54 -5.48
CA TRP A 493 -10.00 -22.46 -5.48
C TRP A 493 -10.62 -23.84 -5.61
N GLU A 494 -11.41 -24.24 -4.62
CA GLU A 494 -12.26 -25.41 -4.63
C GLU A 494 -13.69 -25.01 -5.00
N THR A 495 -14.23 -25.64 -6.04
CA THR A 495 -15.58 -25.38 -6.55
C THR A 495 -16.20 -26.64 -7.16
N SER A 496 -17.46 -26.58 -7.57
CA SER A 496 -18.17 -27.71 -8.16
C SER A 496 -17.70 -28.02 -9.58
N GLU A 497 -17.77 -29.30 -9.98
CA GLU A 497 -17.43 -29.71 -11.36
C GLU A 497 -18.34 -29.04 -12.40
N SER A 498 -19.58 -28.67 -12.03
CA SER A 498 -20.48 -27.93 -12.92
C SER A 498 -19.96 -26.52 -13.22
N ASN A 499 -19.36 -25.83 -12.25
CA ASN A 499 -18.73 -24.52 -12.45
C ASN A 499 -17.52 -24.66 -13.38
N LEU A 500 -16.69 -25.68 -13.18
CA LEU A 500 -15.52 -25.94 -14.02
C LEU A 500 -15.91 -26.30 -15.46
N GLN A 501 -16.96 -27.10 -15.64
CA GLN A 501 -17.47 -27.43 -16.97
C GLN A 501 -17.96 -26.18 -17.72
N LEU A 502 -18.72 -25.32 -17.05
CA LEU A 502 -19.17 -24.05 -17.63
C LEU A 502 -17.98 -23.16 -18.02
N LEU A 503 -16.98 -23.02 -17.15
CA LEU A 503 -15.77 -22.24 -17.47
C LEU A 503 -15.01 -22.80 -18.68
N ARG A 504 -14.90 -24.12 -18.82
CA ARG A 504 -14.26 -24.77 -19.98
C ARG A 504 -15.03 -24.51 -21.28
N GLU A 505 -16.36 -24.58 -21.23
CA GLU A 505 -17.23 -24.28 -22.38
C GLU A 505 -17.08 -22.81 -22.80
N LEU A 506 -17.10 -21.89 -21.84
CA LEU A 506 -16.93 -20.46 -22.09
C LEU A 506 -15.55 -20.09 -22.60
N TYR A 507 -14.52 -20.80 -22.14
CA TYR A 507 -13.16 -20.63 -22.65
C TYR A 507 -13.11 -21.00 -24.15
N GLN A 508 -13.76 -22.09 -24.55
CA GLN A 508 -13.85 -22.46 -25.97
C GLN A 508 -14.67 -21.43 -26.76
N GLU A 509 -15.84 -21.02 -26.27
CA GLU A 509 -16.70 -20.04 -26.95
C GLU A 509 -15.98 -18.71 -27.20
N VAL A 510 -15.26 -18.19 -26.20
CA VAL A 510 -14.53 -16.93 -26.34
C VAL A 510 -13.30 -17.07 -27.23
N GLU A 511 -12.62 -18.23 -27.23
CA GLU A 511 -11.53 -18.52 -28.17
C GLU A 511 -12.01 -18.54 -29.61
N ASP A 512 -13.12 -19.24 -29.91
CA ASP A 512 -13.69 -19.29 -31.25
C ASP A 512 -14.03 -17.89 -31.77
N ARG A 513 -14.57 -17.02 -30.91
CA ARG A 513 -14.83 -15.59 -31.22
C ARG A 513 -13.56 -14.79 -31.50
N ILE A 514 -12.48 -15.01 -30.76
CA ILE A 514 -11.23 -14.25 -30.91
C ILE A 514 -10.45 -14.71 -32.15
N GLU A 515 -10.38 -16.02 -32.37
CA GLU A 515 -9.62 -16.64 -33.45
C GLU A 515 -10.41 -16.74 -34.77
N GLY A 516 -11.70 -16.39 -34.76
CA GLY A 516 -12.52 -16.21 -35.96
C GLY A 516 -13.08 -17.50 -36.56
N ILE A 517 -13.36 -18.50 -35.72
CA ILE A 517 -14.09 -19.71 -36.12
C ILE A 517 -15.57 -19.46 -35.84
N GLU A 518 -16.38 -19.32 -36.90
CA GLU A 518 -17.85 -19.22 -36.80
C GLU A 518 -18.53 -20.57 -36.53
#